data_AF-A0A2K0WB93-F1
#
_entry.id   AF-A0A2K0WB93-F1
#
_cell.length_a   1.000
_cell.length_b   1.000
_cell.length_c   1.000
_cell.angle_alpha   90.00
_cell.angle_beta   90.00
_cell.angle_gamma   90.00
#
_symmetry.space_group_name_H-M   'P 1'
#
loop_
_entity.id
_entity.type
_entity.pdbx_description
1 polymer ?
#
loop_
_entity_poly.entity_id
_entity_poly.type
_entity_poly.pdbx_seq_one_letter_code
_entity_poly.pdbx_strand_id
1 'polypeptide(L)'
;MNLAQTSTVDGEEIQGMPVCVAASHVDGLVLTLATYSHNYNYRSAVIYGYATTVKSDEEKLYAMELISNSVVADRWNHTRQPPLASEMQSTNILKVKITSASAKISAGSTTDDKSDLENESLVNSTWTGVLPVYQTIGEPIPGPYNKVEVPEHVASFAKDTNDEKKQRSLDAAKGERRAT
;
A
#
# COMPACT_ATOMS: atom_id res chain seq x y z
N MET A 1 -22.46 12.66 0.52
CA MET A 1 -22.02 12.31 -0.84
C MET A 1 -23.15 11.53 -1.50
N ASN A 2 -23.69 11.98 -2.62
CA ASN A 2 -24.74 11.26 -3.33
C ASN A 2 -24.07 10.37 -4.39
N LEU A 3 -23.88 9.09 -4.08
CA LEU A 3 -23.26 8.12 -4.98
C LEU A 3 -24.33 7.49 -5.86
N ALA A 4 -24.04 7.33 -7.15
CA ALA A 4 -24.89 6.57 -8.05
C ALA A 4 -25.09 5.16 -7.47
N GLN A 5 -26.35 4.80 -7.18
CA GLN A 5 -26.66 3.50 -6.57
C GLN A 5 -26.66 2.36 -7.59
N THR A 6 -26.79 2.69 -8.87
CA THR A 6 -26.75 1.76 -10.00
C THR A 6 -25.98 2.37 -11.16
N SER A 7 -25.44 1.50 -12.00
CA SER A 7 -24.70 1.83 -13.21
C SER A 7 -25.11 0.87 -14.32
N THR A 8 -25.09 1.32 -15.58
CA THR A 8 -25.44 0.46 -16.72
C THR A 8 -24.17 0.03 -17.46
N VAL A 9 -24.00 -1.28 -17.66
CA VAL A 9 -22.90 -1.85 -18.45
C VAL A 9 -23.51 -2.84 -19.44
N ASP A 10 -23.22 -2.65 -20.73
CA ASP A 10 -23.76 -3.46 -21.84
C ASP A 10 -25.29 -3.63 -21.85
N GLY A 11 -26.01 -2.63 -21.31
CA GLY A 11 -27.48 -2.64 -21.20
C GLY A 11 -28.02 -3.32 -19.94
N GLU A 12 -27.17 -3.89 -19.09
CA GLU A 12 -27.55 -4.45 -17.79
C GLU A 12 -27.34 -3.45 -16.66
N GLU A 13 -28.27 -3.41 -15.71
CA GLU A 13 -28.17 -2.57 -14.52
C GLU A 13 -27.38 -3.29 -13.42
N ILE A 14 -26.22 -2.74 -13.07
CA ILE A 14 -25.33 -3.24 -12.04
C ILE A 14 -25.43 -2.33 -10.81
N GLN A 15 -25.54 -2.93 -9.63
CA GLN A 15 -25.58 -2.18 -8.38
C GLN A 15 -24.20 -1.58 -8.05
N GLY A 16 -24.19 -0.28 -7.74
CA GLY A 16 -23.02 0.47 -7.31
C GLY A 16 -22.38 1.31 -8.41
N MET A 17 -21.45 2.17 -7.99
CA MET A 17 -20.68 3.06 -8.87
C MET A 17 -19.42 2.33 -9.36
N PRO A 18 -19.12 2.27 -10.67
CA PRO A 18 -17.89 1.67 -11.16
C PRO A 18 -16.68 2.43 -10.62
N VAL A 19 -15.72 1.69 -10.08
CA VAL A 19 -14.48 2.23 -9.53
C VAL A 19 -13.29 1.45 -10.06
N CYS A 20 -12.20 2.17 -10.23
CA CYS A 20 -10.86 1.63 -10.41
C CYS A 20 -10.02 2.06 -9.21
N VAL A 21 -9.47 1.10 -8.47
CA VAL A 21 -8.57 1.38 -7.34
C VAL A 21 -7.18 0.89 -7.74
N ALA A 22 -6.23 1.81 -7.76
CA ALA A 22 -4.83 1.52 -8.07
C ALA A 22 -3.96 1.78 -6.83
N ALA A 23 -3.08 0.85 -6.53
CA ALA A 23 -2.07 0.97 -5.48
C ALA A 23 -0.69 0.62 -6.05
N SER A 24 0.34 1.34 -5.63
CA SER A 24 1.72 1.09 -6.04
C SER A 24 2.68 1.37 -4.90
N HIS A 25 3.74 0.57 -4.81
CA HIS A 25 4.81 0.72 -3.83
C HIS A 25 6.15 0.56 -4.54
N VAL A 26 7.06 1.52 -4.36
CA VAL A 26 8.42 1.47 -4.88
C VAL A 26 9.30 0.82 -3.81
N ASP A 27 10.00 -0.24 -4.19
CA ASP A 27 10.86 -1.02 -3.31
C ASP A 27 12.36 -0.80 -3.62
N GLY A 28 12.71 -0.17 -4.75
CA GLY A 28 14.10 0.22 -5.04
C GLY A 28 14.31 0.88 -6.41
N LEU A 29 15.44 1.58 -6.55
CA LEU A 29 15.91 2.19 -7.80
C LEU A 29 17.00 1.32 -8.39
N VAL A 30 16.83 0.82 -9.62
CA VAL A 30 17.79 -0.02 -10.32
C VAL A 30 18.62 0.88 -11.26
N LEU A 31 19.90 1.07 -10.92
CA LEU A 31 20.84 1.88 -11.67
C LEU A 31 21.80 0.98 -12.44
N THR A 32 21.79 1.10 -13.75
CA THR A 32 22.48 0.24 -14.72
C THR A 32 23.59 1.01 -15.46
N LEU A 33 24.30 0.38 -16.39
CA LEU A 33 25.39 1.03 -17.15
C LEU A 33 24.87 2.10 -18.12
N ALA A 34 23.65 1.93 -18.63
CA ALA A 34 23.01 2.84 -19.58
C ALA A 34 21.70 3.41 -19.02
N THR A 35 21.41 4.67 -19.33
CA THR A 35 20.20 5.35 -18.85
C THR A 35 18.90 4.67 -19.30
N TYR A 36 18.92 4.00 -20.46
CA TYR A 36 17.76 3.29 -20.99
C TYR A 36 17.37 2.07 -20.17
N SER A 37 18.34 1.37 -19.56
CA SER A 37 18.11 0.15 -18.78
C SER A 37 17.82 0.43 -17.29
N HIS A 38 17.86 1.69 -16.85
CA HIS A 38 17.44 2.06 -15.50
C HIS A 38 15.99 1.64 -15.25
N ASN A 39 15.71 1.18 -14.04
CA ASN A 39 14.38 0.67 -13.71
C ASN A 39 14.06 0.85 -12.22
N TYR A 40 12.90 0.34 -11.82
CA TYR A 40 12.43 0.33 -10.45
C TYR A 40 12.09 -1.10 -10.04
N ASN A 41 12.44 -1.43 -8.81
CA ASN A 41 11.77 -2.50 -8.10
C ASN A 41 10.48 -1.92 -7.54
N TYR A 42 9.34 -2.53 -7.86
CA TYR A 42 8.03 -2.05 -7.45
C TYR A 42 6.98 -3.15 -7.46
N ARG A 43 5.90 -2.91 -6.73
CA ARG A 43 4.69 -3.72 -6.74
C ARG A 43 3.49 -2.83 -6.97
N SER A 44 2.60 -3.26 -7.85
CA SER A 44 1.35 -2.55 -8.09
C SER A 44 0.18 -3.51 -8.26
N ALA A 45 -1.00 -3.01 -7.92
CA ALA A 45 -2.26 -3.69 -8.18
C ALA A 45 -3.29 -2.66 -8.68
N VAL A 46 -4.09 -3.08 -9.65
CA VAL A 46 -5.25 -2.34 -10.15
C VAL A 46 -6.44 -3.26 -10.03
N ILE A 47 -7.47 -2.82 -9.30
CA ILE A 47 -8.73 -3.54 -9.16
C ILE A 47 -9.86 -2.73 -9.80
N TYR A 48 -10.72 -3.41 -10.53
CA TYR A 48 -11.95 -2.87 -11.08
C TYR A 48 -13.14 -3.49 -10.35
N GLY A 49 -14.15 -2.68 -10.05
CA GLY A 49 -15.31 -3.15 -9.34
C GLY A 49 -16.38 -2.10 -9.19
N TYR A 50 -17.34 -2.38 -8.33
CA TYR A 50 -18.48 -1.50 -8.07
C TYR A 50 -18.55 -1.17 -6.59
N ALA A 51 -18.50 0.12 -6.27
CA ALA A 51 -18.58 0.64 -4.92
C ALA A 51 -20.04 0.86 -4.50
N THR A 52 -20.38 0.43 -3.30
CA THR A 52 -21.67 0.68 -2.65
C THR A 52 -21.46 1.19 -1.23
N THR A 53 -22.36 2.03 -0.74
CA THR A 53 -22.31 2.50 0.65
C THR A 53 -22.76 1.39 1.60
N VAL A 54 -22.01 1.21 2.69
CA VAL A 54 -22.41 0.38 3.84
C VAL A 54 -23.58 1.05 4.55
N LYS A 55 -24.71 0.33 4.67
CA LYS A 55 -25.98 0.90 5.15
C LYS A 55 -26.35 0.52 6.58
N SER A 56 -26.02 -0.69 7.04
CA SER A 56 -26.34 -1.11 8.41
C SER A 56 -25.30 -0.58 9.39
N ASP A 57 -25.73 -0.20 10.59
CA ASP A 57 -24.83 0.27 11.63
C ASP A 57 -23.87 -0.83 12.08
N GLU A 58 -24.31 -2.10 12.09
CA GLU A 58 -23.48 -3.26 12.42
C GLU A 58 -22.34 -3.46 11.41
N GLU A 59 -22.63 -3.44 10.11
CA GLU A 59 -21.60 -3.57 9.06
C GLU A 59 -20.66 -2.35 9.09
N LYS A 60 -21.20 -1.18 9.43
CA LYS A 60 -20.42 0.06 9.54
C LYS A 60 -19.45 0.01 10.72
N LEU A 61 -19.88 -0.46 11.88
CA LEU A 61 -19.00 -0.66 13.05
C LEU A 61 -17.90 -1.67 12.73
N TYR A 62 -18.26 -2.80 12.13
CA TYR A 62 -17.29 -3.80 11.68
C TYR A 62 -16.27 -3.21 10.69
N ALA A 63 -16.74 -2.43 9.71
CA ALA A 63 -15.84 -1.79 8.76
C ALA A 63 -14.96 -0.71 9.40
N MET A 64 -15.48 0.06 10.37
CA MET A 64 -14.69 1.03 11.14
C MET A 64 -13.58 0.36 11.94
N GLU A 65 -13.85 -0.81 12.53
CA GLU A 65 -12.86 -1.61 13.23
C GLU A 65 -11.75 -2.07 12.28
N LEU A 66 -12.11 -2.69 11.15
CA LEU A 66 -11.14 -3.13 10.13
C LEU A 66 -10.28 -1.97 9.62
N ILE A 67 -10.90 -0.84 9.27
CA ILE A 67 -10.19 0.33 8.77
C ILE A 67 -9.25 0.87 9.85
N SER A 68 -9.70 1.02 11.10
CA SER A 68 -8.87 1.49 12.21
C SER A 68 -7.64 0.60 12.43
N ASN A 69 -7.86 -0.72 12.46
CA ASN A 69 -6.81 -1.70 12.70
C ASN A 69 -5.87 -1.87 11.49
N SER A 70 -6.30 -1.52 10.27
CA SER A 70 -5.43 -1.48 9.08
C SER A 70 -4.45 -0.30 9.07
N VAL A 71 -4.75 0.77 9.81
CA VAL A 71 -3.87 1.95 9.92
C VAL A 71 -2.81 1.72 10.98
N VAL A 72 -3.22 1.25 12.16
CA VAL A 72 -2.34 0.81 13.25
C VAL A 72 -2.96 -0.43 13.87
N ALA A 73 -2.18 -1.51 14.00
CA ALA A 73 -2.69 -2.77 14.54
C ALA A 73 -3.30 -2.58 15.94
N ASP A 74 -4.46 -3.22 16.17
CA ASP A 74 -5.21 -3.19 17.43
C ASP A 74 -5.59 -1.78 17.96
N ARG A 75 -5.63 -0.79 17.06
CA ARG A 75 -5.95 0.59 17.44
C ARG A 75 -7.41 0.78 17.89
N TRP A 76 -8.32 -0.02 17.35
CA TRP A 76 -9.76 0.06 17.65
C TRP A 76 -10.04 -0.11 19.14
N ASN A 77 -9.46 -1.14 19.77
CA ASN A 77 -9.63 -1.45 21.19
C ASN A 77 -8.94 -0.45 22.13
N HIS A 78 -7.96 0.30 21.61
CA HIS A 78 -7.19 1.31 22.34
C HIS A 78 -7.68 2.74 22.09
N THR A 79 -8.92 2.90 21.62
CA THR A 79 -9.60 4.18 21.38
C THR A 79 -11.00 4.14 22.01
N ARG A 80 -11.64 5.29 22.23
CA ARG A 80 -13.00 5.37 22.80
C ARG A 80 -13.99 4.58 21.93
N GLN A 81 -14.71 3.65 22.55
CA GLN A 81 -15.77 2.85 21.93
C GLN A 81 -17.09 2.95 22.71
N PRO A 82 -18.26 2.79 22.06
CA PRO A 82 -18.45 2.81 20.60
C PRO A 82 -18.34 4.24 20.03
N PRO A 83 -18.29 4.42 18.70
CA PRO A 83 -18.46 5.73 18.08
C PRO A 83 -19.78 6.39 18.49
N LEU A 84 -19.80 7.72 18.58
CA LEU A 84 -20.99 8.51 18.87
C LEU A 84 -21.98 8.43 17.70
N ALA A 85 -23.27 8.58 17.98
CA ALA A 85 -24.31 8.59 16.95
C ALA A 85 -24.04 9.65 15.87
N SER A 86 -23.49 10.82 16.24
CA SER A 86 -23.11 11.87 15.27
C SER A 86 -21.93 11.45 14.38
N GLU A 87 -20.96 10.72 14.92
CA GLU A 87 -19.82 10.17 14.15
C GLU A 87 -20.35 9.12 13.16
N MET A 88 -21.24 8.25 13.62
CA MET A 88 -21.92 7.26 12.78
C MET A 88 -22.72 7.93 11.67
N GLN A 89 -23.44 9.02 11.92
CA GLN A 89 -24.22 9.70 10.89
C GLN A 89 -23.35 10.44 9.87
N SER A 90 -22.24 11.05 10.31
CA SER A 90 -21.38 11.87 9.46
C SER A 90 -20.42 11.09 8.56
N THR A 91 -20.05 9.86 8.93
CA THR A 91 -19.11 9.04 8.16
C THR A 91 -19.84 8.19 7.13
N ASN A 92 -19.34 8.10 5.90
CA ASN A 92 -19.80 7.11 4.91
C ASN A 92 -18.67 6.12 4.63
N ILE A 93 -18.98 4.83 4.59
CA ILE A 93 -18.03 3.77 4.27
C ILE A 93 -18.45 3.11 2.97
N LEU A 94 -17.49 2.90 2.07
CA LEU A 94 -17.71 2.23 0.81
C LEU A 94 -17.16 0.81 0.87
N LYS A 95 -17.95 -0.15 0.39
CA LYS A 95 -17.48 -1.49 0.07
C LYS A 95 -17.43 -1.66 -1.43
N VAL A 96 -16.33 -2.22 -1.92
CA VAL A 96 -16.11 -2.44 -3.35
C VAL A 96 -16.23 -3.93 -3.62
N LYS A 97 -17.21 -4.31 -4.44
CA LYS A 97 -17.25 -5.65 -5.02
C LYS A 97 -16.26 -5.68 -6.17
N ILE A 98 -15.17 -6.46 -6.00
CA ILE A 98 -14.15 -6.62 -7.03
C ILE A 98 -14.69 -7.50 -8.17
N THR A 99 -14.55 -7.03 -9.39
CA THR A 99 -14.93 -7.75 -10.61
C THR A 99 -13.71 -8.33 -11.30
N SER A 100 -12.63 -7.57 -11.37
CA SER A 100 -11.35 -8.03 -11.92
C SER A 100 -10.19 -7.32 -11.22
N ALA A 101 -9.01 -7.93 -11.30
CA ALA A 101 -7.79 -7.39 -10.73
C ALA A 101 -6.59 -7.76 -11.61
N SER A 102 -5.62 -6.87 -11.67
CA SER A 102 -4.28 -7.15 -12.21
C SER A 102 -3.23 -6.69 -11.22
N ALA A 103 -2.11 -7.41 -11.17
CA ALA A 103 -0.98 -7.05 -10.33
C ALA A 103 0.33 -7.24 -11.09
N LYS A 104 1.33 -6.42 -10.78
CA LYS A 104 2.67 -6.53 -11.33
C LYS A 104 3.70 -6.38 -10.22
N ILE A 105 4.69 -7.26 -10.25
CA ILE A 105 5.87 -7.20 -9.39
C ILE A 105 7.09 -7.11 -10.31
N SER A 106 7.88 -6.07 -10.10
CA SER A 106 9.22 -5.91 -10.65
C SER A 106 10.21 -6.01 -9.49
N ALA A 107 11.06 -7.01 -9.51
CA ALA A 107 12.09 -7.25 -8.50
C ALA A 107 13.31 -7.87 -9.19
N GLY A 108 14.50 -7.46 -8.77
CA GLY A 108 15.75 -7.90 -9.39
C GLY A 108 16.87 -6.90 -9.22
N SER A 109 18.06 -7.34 -9.64
CA SER A 109 19.25 -6.50 -9.76
C SER A 109 19.33 -5.88 -11.16
N THR A 110 20.48 -5.30 -11.47
CA THR A 110 20.78 -4.68 -12.76
C THR A 110 20.81 -5.72 -13.87
N THR A 111 20.26 -5.36 -15.04
CA THR A 111 20.36 -6.14 -16.27
C THR A 111 20.80 -5.18 -17.37
N ASP A 112 22.00 -5.42 -17.90
CA ASP A 112 22.65 -4.56 -18.88
C ASP A 112 22.84 -5.28 -20.21
N ASP A 113 22.89 -4.52 -21.29
CA ASP A 113 23.11 -5.06 -22.62
C ASP A 113 24.54 -5.59 -22.77
N LYS A 114 24.68 -6.66 -23.55
CA LYS A 114 25.98 -7.33 -23.74
C LYS A 114 27.07 -6.38 -24.24
N SER A 115 26.74 -5.47 -25.14
CA SER A 115 27.69 -4.48 -25.67
C SER A 115 28.21 -3.51 -24.61
N ASP A 116 27.37 -3.15 -23.65
CA ASP A 116 27.76 -2.23 -22.55
C ASP A 116 28.64 -2.96 -21.54
N LEU A 117 28.36 -4.24 -21.28
CA LEU A 117 29.18 -5.11 -20.44
C LEU A 117 30.58 -5.38 -21.04
N GLU A 118 30.69 -5.47 -22.37
CA GLU A 118 31.97 -5.66 -23.08
C GLU A 118 32.79 -4.35 -23.18
N ASN A 119 32.20 -3.20 -22.87
CA ASN A 119 32.90 -1.92 -22.85
C ASN A 119 33.60 -1.71 -21.49
N GLU A 120 34.86 -2.15 -21.39
CA GLU A 120 35.65 -2.05 -20.15
C GLU A 120 35.76 -0.62 -19.62
N SER A 121 35.86 0.39 -20.51
CA SER A 121 35.93 1.79 -20.06
C SER A 121 34.65 2.20 -19.33
N LEU A 122 33.49 1.80 -19.85
CA LEU A 122 32.18 2.09 -19.27
C LEU A 122 32.01 1.36 -17.94
N VAL A 123 32.28 0.05 -17.91
CA VAL A 123 32.17 -0.79 -16.71
C VAL A 123 33.08 -0.27 -15.58
N ASN A 124 34.29 0.18 -15.90
CA ASN A 124 35.23 0.70 -14.91
C ASN A 124 34.93 2.14 -14.47
N SER A 125 34.09 2.89 -15.19
CA SER A 125 33.75 4.28 -14.86
C SER A 125 32.36 4.46 -14.24
N THR A 126 31.49 3.44 -14.34
CA THR A 126 30.06 3.57 -14.00
C THR A 126 29.68 2.58 -12.90
N TRP A 127 29.16 3.10 -11.80
CA TRP A 127 28.58 2.26 -10.74
C TRP A 127 27.20 1.73 -11.16
N THR A 128 26.96 0.45 -10.89
CA THR A 128 25.64 -0.17 -11.07
C THR A 128 25.19 -0.84 -9.78
N GLY A 129 23.88 -0.88 -9.56
CA GLY A 129 23.30 -1.54 -8.41
C GLY A 129 21.86 -1.12 -8.16
N VAL A 130 21.32 -1.58 -7.03
CA VAL A 130 19.98 -1.21 -6.58
C VAL A 130 20.10 -0.35 -5.34
N LEU A 131 19.40 0.79 -5.32
CA LEU A 131 19.17 1.57 -4.10
C LEU A 131 17.83 1.14 -3.49
N PRO A 132 17.82 0.39 -2.37
CA PRO A 132 16.59 -0.03 -1.73
C PRO A 132 15.79 1.20 -1.25
N VAL A 133 14.49 1.21 -1.53
CA VAL A 133 13.57 2.28 -1.12
C VAL A 133 12.47 1.67 -0.27
N TYR A 134 12.28 2.19 0.94
CA TYR A 134 11.17 1.82 1.81
C TYR A 134 10.75 3.00 2.66
N GLN A 135 9.46 3.03 3.03
CA GLN A 135 8.94 4.00 3.97
C GLN A 135 9.19 3.54 5.39
N THR A 136 9.53 4.47 6.27
CA THR A 136 9.65 4.23 7.71
C THR A 136 8.63 5.06 8.48
N ILE A 137 8.02 4.45 9.48
CA ILE A 137 7.28 5.13 10.54
C ILE A 137 8.33 5.73 11.49
N GLY A 138 8.22 7.03 11.74
CA GLY A 138 9.11 7.74 12.66
C GLY A 138 8.72 7.55 14.13
N GLU A 139 9.53 8.12 15.02
CA GLU A 139 9.26 8.09 16.46
C GLU A 139 7.92 8.79 16.79
N PRO A 140 7.10 8.22 17.70
CA PRO A 140 5.84 8.82 18.10
C PRO A 140 6.01 10.21 18.72
N ILE A 141 5.31 11.20 18.16
CA ILE A 141 5.25 12.55 18.72
C ILE A 141 3.97 12.67 19.55
N PRO A 142 4.05 12.94 20.87
CA PRO A 142 2.87 13.03 21.72
C PRO A 142 1.99 14.22 21.34
N GLY A 143 0.68 14.01 21.36
CA GLY A 143 -0.30 15.09 21.16
C GLY A 143 -0.31 16.09 22.33
N PRO A 144 -0.84 17.31 22.12
CA PRO A 144 -0.74 18.40 23.09
C PRO A 144 -1.46 18.16 24.43
N TYR A 145 -2.40 17.21 24.47
CA TYR A 145 -3.15 16.82 25.68
C TYR A 145 -2.84 15.38 26.12
N ASN A 146 -1.84 14.73 25.52
CA ASN A 146 -1.45 13.38 25.89
C ASN A 146 -0.89 13.35 27.32
N LYS A 147 -1.31 12.37 28.11
CA LYS A 147 -0.90 12.20 29.52
C LYS A 147 -0.33 10.82 29.82
N VAL A 148 -0.20 9.96 28.82
CA VAL A 148 0.25 8.58 28.97
C VAL A 148 1.49 8.34 28.11
N GLU A 149 2.28 7.36 28.50
CA GLU A 149 3.39 6.90 27.66
C GLU A 149 2.87 6.22 26.39
N VAL A 150 3.77 6.06 25.41
CA VAL A 150 3.45 5.35 24.16
C VAL A 150 3.09 3.89 24.51
N PRO A 151 1.88 3.41 24.18
CA PRO A 151 1.51 2.03 24.44
C PRO A 151 2.35 1.04 23.64
N GLU A 152 2.56 -0.16 24.19
CA GLU A 152 3.37 -1.21 23.55
C GLU A 152 2.90 -1.54 22.12
N HIS A 153 1.58 -1.66 21.88
CA HIS A 153 1.08 -1.96 20.53
C HIS A 153 1.47 -0.90 19.49
N VAL A 154 1.61 0.36 19.89
CA VAL A 154 2.04 1.45 18.98
C VAL A 154 3.55 1.38 18.75
N ALA A 155 4.34 1.16 19.80
CA ALA A 155 5.79 1.06 19.72
C ALA A 155 6.23 -0.15 18.87
N SER A 156 5.64 -1.32 19.13
CA SER A 156 5.90 -2.55 18.37
C SER A 156 5.44 -2.42 16.92
N PHE A 157 4.27 -1.82 16.67
CA PHE A 157 3.77 -1.62 15.29
C PHE A 157 4.76 -0.82 14.42
N ALA A 158 5.33 0.27 14.96
CA ALA A 158 6.28 1.09 14.21
C ALA A 158 7.55 0.29 13.86
N LYS A 159 8.10 -0.44 14.84
CA LYS A 159 9.28 -1.28 14.68
C LYS A 159 9.04 -2.40 13.67
N ASP A 160 8.00 -3.20 13.89
CA ASP A 160 7.69 -4.37 13.07
C ASP A 160 7.40 -3.97 11.62
N THR A 161 6.65 -2.88 11.42
CA THR A 161 6.38 -2.33 10.08
C THR A 161 7.66 -1.87 9.39
N ASN A 162 8.56 -1.21 10.11
CA ASN A 162 9.83 -0.75 9.55
C ASN A 162 10.73 -1.92 9.17
N ASP A 163 10.84 -2.93 10.04
CA ASP A 163 11.63 -4.13 9.80
C ASP A 163 11.08 -4.92 8.60
N GLU A 164 9.76 -5.11 8.51
CA GLU A 164 9.12 -5.78 7.38
C GLU A 164 9.36 -5.03 6.06
N LYS A 165 9.14 -3.70 6.04
CA LYS A 165 9.31 -2.88 4.84
C LYS A 165 10.77 -2.85 4.38
N LYS A 166 11.71 -2.71 5.32
CA LYS A 166 13.14 -2.78 5.04
C LYS A 166 13.51 -4.13 4.45
N GLN A 167 13.11 -5.23 5.10
CA GLN A 167 13.45 -6.58 4.64
C GLN A 167 12.88 -6.82 3.24
N ARG A 168 11.62 -6.43 2.99
CA ARG A 168 11.00 -6.60 1.67
C ARG A 168 11.72 -5.82 0.57
N SER A 169 12.15 -4.59 0.84
CA SER A 169 12.93 -3.79 -0.10
C SER A 169 14.30 -4.43 -0.41
N LEU A 170 14.97 -4.99 0.62
CA LEU A 170 16.22 -5.74 0.44
C LEU A 170 16.02 -7.03 -0.36
N ASP A 171 14.96 -7.78 -0.10
CA ASP A 171 14.63 -9.02 -0.83
C ASP A 171 14.35 -8.70 -2.32
N ALA A 172 13.62 -7.61 -2.59
CA ALA A 172 13.35 -7.15 -3.95
C ALA A 172 14.64 -6.78 -4.70
N ALA A 173 15.59 -6.10 -4.04
CA ALA A 173 16.90 -5.76 -4.61
C ALA A 173 17.75 -6.99 -4.93
N LYS A 174 17.57 -8.10 -4.20
CA LYS A 174 18.24 -9.39 -4.46
C LYS A 174 17.52 -10.25 -5.51
N GLY A 175 16.33 -9.82 -5.97
CA GLY A 175 15.50 -10.61 -6.88
C GLY A 175 14.78 -11.78 -6.20
N GLU A 176 14.73 -11.81 -4.86
CA GLU A 176 14.02 -12.83 -4.10
C GLU A 176 12.51 -12.54 -4.17
N ARG A 177 11.79 -13.28 -5.02
CA ARG A 177 10.33 -13.25 -5.03
C ARG A 177 9.81 -13.99 -3.80
N ARG A 178 9.43 -13.28 -2.74
CA ARG A 178 8.52 -13.86 -1.75
C ARG A 178 7.18 -14.11 -2.45
N ALA A 179 6.84 -15.38 -2.64
CA ALA A 179 5.46 -15.77 -2.87
C ALA A 179 4.68 -15.40 -1.60
N THR A 180 3.95 -14.29 -1.65
CA THR A 180 2.89 -13.99 -0.68
C THR A 180 1.63 -14.72 -1.07
#